data_AF-A0A2C5Y333-F1
#
_entry.id   AF-A0A2C5Y333-F1
#
_cell.length_a   1.000
_cell.length_b   1.000
_cell.length_c   1.000
_cell.angle_alpha   90.00
_cell.angle_beta   90.00
_cell.angle_gamma   90.00
#
_symmetry.space_group_name_H-M   'P 1'
#
loop_
_entity.id
_entity.type
_entity.pdbx_description
1 polymer ?
#
loop_
_entity_poly.entity_id
_entity_poly.type
_entity_poly.pdbx_seq_one_letter_code
_entity_poly.pdbx_strand_id
1 'polypeptide(L)'
;MIKLSDSLLQFDEYPEEDEYTAMGGILWEQVYGWIRLPNNYEAMTTEQLKNGESNFYDMARKHLAFNRDYNSNKFKGQPASGGQLRLAGAPQSEWPWSYYQNKPLREAALEFMQEMGGVVDWHGDFPLIAPRPWVKSIEVANEPSTWLDENVNEVPRPLVGVDMI
;
A
#
# COMPACT_ATOMS: atom_id res chain seq x y z
N MET A 1 -5.47 -6.16 1.46
CA MET A 1 -5.43 -5.53 0.11
C MET A 1 -6.54 -6.15 -0.73
N ILE A 2 -7.09 -5.42 -1.70
CA ILE A 2 -8.21 -5.82 -2.55
C ILE A 2 -7.70 -5.96 -3.99
N LYS A 3 -7.99 -7.09 -4.65
CA LYS A 3 -7.66 -7.29 -6.07
C LYS A 3 -8.62 -6.49 -6.97
N LEU A 4 -8.09 -5.63 -7.84
CA LEU A 4 -8.89 -4.70 -8.64
C LEU A 4 -9.68 -5.41 -9.74
N SER A 5 -9.02 -6.29 -10.50
CA SER A 5 -9.65 -6.99 -11.63
C SER A 5 -10.88 -7.82 -11.21
N ASP A 6 -10.83 -8.43 -10.02
CA ASP A 6 -11.96 -9.16 -9.45
C ASP A 6 -13.08 -8.21 -8.93
N SER A 7 -12.77 -6.93 -8.73
CA SER A 7 -13.71 -5.90 -8.24
C SER A 7 -14.36 -5.10 -9.38
N LEU A 8 -13.58 -4.77 -10.42
CA LEU A 8 -13.98 -3.93 -11.54
C LEU A 8 -14.42 -4.76 -12.75
N LEU A 9 -14.04 -6.04 -12.83
CA LEU A 9 -14.42 -6.95 -13.91
C LEU A 9 -14.18 -6.31 -15.29
N GLN A 10 -15.20 -6.21 -16.14
CA GLN A 10 -15.10 -5.61 -17.47
C GLN A 10 -14.82 -4.09 -17.46
N PHE A 11 -14.85 -3.43 -16.29
CA PHE A 11 -14.52 -2.03 -16.12
C PHE A 11 -13.09 -1.81 -15.60
N ASP A 12 -12.30 -2.87 -15.46
CA ASP A 12 -10.87 -2.73 -15.26
C ASP A 12 -10.23 -2.26 -16.56
N GLU A 13 -9.61 -1.08 -16.53
CA GLU A 13 -8.96 -0.48 -17.69
C GLU A 13 -7.65 -1.20 -18.04
N TYR A 14 -6.99 -1.80 -17.04
CA TYR A 14 -5.68 -2.42 -17.16
C TYR A 14 -5.62 -3.79 -16.45
N PRO A 15 -6.46 -4.76 -16.81
CA PRO A 15 -6.55 -6.05 -16.13
C PRO A 15 -5.25 -6.87 -16.19
N GLU A 16 -4.35 -6.57 -17.12
CA GLU A 16 -3.02 -7.17 -17.23
C GLU A 16 -2.03 -6.72 -16.16
N GLU A 17 -2.31 -5.63 -15.42
CA GLU A 17 -1.42 -5.12 -14.37
C GLU A 17 -1.52 -5.90 -13.06
N ASP A 18 -2.57 -6.74 -12.90
CA ASP A 18 -2.89 -7.48 -11.67
C ASP A 18 -2.81 -6.58 -10.42
N GLU A 19 -3.49 -5.42 -10.46
CA GLU A 19 -3.39 -4.41 -9.41
C GLU A 19 -4.10 -4.82 -8.12
N TYR A 20 -3.50 -4.45 -6.99
CA TYR A 20 -4.07 -4.58 -5.65
C TYR A 20 -4.06 -3.24 -4.91
N THR A 21 -5.21 -2.87 -4.32
CA THR A 21 -5.33 -1.65 -3.51
C THR A 21 -5.34 -1.92 -2.01
N ALA A 22 -4.74 -1.02 -1.23
CA ALA A 22 -4.74 -1.08 0.23
C ALA A 22 -5.74 -0.08 0.83
N MET A 23 -6.92 -0.57 1.22
CA MET A 23 -7.90 0.25 1.94
C MET A 23 -7.32 0.75 3.27
N GLY A 24 -7.26 2.07 3.44
CA GLY A 24 -6.69 2.72 4.62
C GLY A 24 -5.17 2.91 4.59
N GLY A 25 -4.49 2.50 3.51
CA GLY A 25 -3.05 2.65 3.32
C GLY A 25 -2.24 1.42 3.72
N ILE A 26 -0.91 1.56 3.68
CA ILE A 26 0.06 0.50 3.97
C ILE A 26 0.86 0.90 5.20
N LEU A 27 0.86 0.06 6.24
CA LEU A 27 1.65 0.29 7.45
C LEU A 27 3.15 0.22 7.12
N TRP A 28 3.97 1.02 7.80
CA TRP A 28 5.42 0.95 7.61
C TRP A 28 5.98 -0.45 7.86
N GLU A 29 5.53 -1.12 8.92
CA GLU A 29 5.91 -2.50 9.25
C GLU A 29 5.43 -3.54 8.22
N GLN A 30 4.52 -3.18 7.31
CA GLN A 30 4.07 -4.02 6.20
C GLN A 30 5.00 -3.92 4.98
N VAL A 31 5.76 -2.83 4.85
CA VAL A 31 6.71 -2.63 3.75
C VAL A 31 7.93 -3.53 3.96
N TYR A 32 8.14 -4.50 3.08
CA TYR A 32 9.28 -5.44 3.16
C TYR A 32 10.63 -4.76 2.85
N GLY A 33 10.62 -3.83 1.90
CA GLY A 33 11.81 -3.13 1.43
C GLY A 33 11.50 -2.26 0.23
N TRP A 34 12.53 -1.62 -0.31
CA TRP A 34 12.42 -0.74 -1.46
C TRP A 34 13.68 -0.82 -2.33
N ILE A 35 13.57 -0.31 -3.55
CA ILE A 35 14.64 -0.31 -4.53
C ILE A 35 14.72 1.09 -5.09
N ARG A 36 15.93 1.63 -5.15
CA ARG A 36 16.17 2.90 -5.83
C ARG A 36 16.38 2.62 -7.30
N LEU A 37 15.47 3.11 -8.13
CA LEU A 37 15.66 3.09 -9.57
C LEU A 37 16.74 4.11 -9.96
N PRO A 38 17.65 3.78 -10.89
CA PRO A 38 18.62 4.73 -11.39
C PRO A 38 17.92 5.84 -12.19
N ASN A 39 18.53 7.02 -12.29
CA ASN A 39 17.92 8.19 -12.92
C ASN A 39 17.58 7.99 -14.42
N ASN A 40 18.25 7.03 -15.07
CA ASN A 40 18.03 6.65 -16.46
C ASN A 40 17.20 5.36 -16.59
N TYR A 41 16.46 4.97 -15.54
CA TYR A 41 15.55 3.83 -15.63
C TYR A 41 14.39 4.15 -16.57
N GLU A 42 14.18 3.28 -17.55
CA GLU A 42 13.02 3.31 -18.41
C GLU A 42 12.08 2.17 -18.00
N ALA A 43 10.80 2.52 -17.81
CA ALA A 43 9.78 1.51 -17.54
C ALA A 43 9.66 0.57 -18.74
N MET A 44 9.62 -0.73 -18.47
CA MET A 44 9.42 -1.73 -19.52
C MET A 44 8.01 -1.64 -20.08
N THR A 45 7.88 -1.88 -21.37
CA THR A 45 6.58 -2.03 -22.01
C THR A 45 5.96 -3.39 -21.65
N THR A 46 4.63 -3.48 -21.77
CA THR A 46 3.90 -4.75 -21.61
C THR A 46 4.43 -5.86 -22.54
N GLU A 47 4.91 -5.49 -23.73
CA GLU A 47 5.48 -6.43 -24.70
C GLU A 47 6.84 -6.99 -24.21
N GLN A 48 7.72 -6.13 -23.69
CA GLN A 48 9.00 -6.54 -23.11
C GLN A 48 8.82 -7.48 -21.91
N LEU A 49 7.82 -7.19 -21.05
CA LEU A 49 7.47 -8.05 -19.93
C LEU A 49 6.99 -9.44 -20.41
N LYS A 50 6.12 -9.48 -21.42
CA LYS A 50 5.61 -10.74 -22.02
C LYS A 50 6.70 -11.59 -22.65
N ASN A 51 7.71 -10.95 -23.25
CA ASN A 51 8.84 -11.64 -23.87
C ASN A 51 9.91 -12.07 -22.86
N GLY A 52 9.73 -11.79 -21.56
CA GLY A 52 10.68 -12.16 -20.53
C GLY A 52 11.99 -11.36 -20.58
N GLU A 53 12.00 -10.20 -21.24
CA GLU A 53 13.17 -9.34 -21.41
C GLU A 53 13.51 -8.52 -20.15
N SER A 54 12.88 -8.86 -19.03
CA SER A 54 12.93 -8.09 -17.80
C SER A 54 14.17 -8.42 -16.96
N ASN A 55 15.11 -7.48 -16.93
CA ASN A 55 16.19 -7.47 -15.95
C ASN A 55 15.75 -6.96 -14.57
N PHE A 56 14.47 -6.56 -14.42
CA PHE A 56 13.98 -5.93 -13.19
C PHE A 56 14.12 -6.85 -11.99
N TYR A 57 13.80 -8.14 -12.12
CA TYR A 57 13.92 -9.07 -11.00
C TYR A 57 15.38 -9.27 -10.55
N ASP A 58 16.33 -9.28 -11.48
CA ASP A 58 17.76 -9.38 -11.15
C ASP A 58 18.29 -8.10 -10.54
N MET A 59 17.89 -6.94 -11.07
CA MET A 59 18.17 -5.63 -10.50
C MET A 59 17.59 -5.54 -9.09
N ALA A 60 16.33 -5.96 -8.93
CA ALA A 60 15.62 -5.94 -7.66
C ALA A 60 16.33 -6.80 -6.62
N ARG A 61 16.70 -8.03 -6.96
CA ARG A 61 17.44 -8.92 -6.05
C ARG A 61 18.78 -8.35 -5.61
N LYS A 62 19.47 -7.60 -6.48
CA LYS A 62 20.79 -7.01 -6.19
C LYS A 62 20.72 -5.72 -5.38
N HIS A 63 19.65 -4.94 -5.54
CA HIS A 63 19.55 -3.58 -5.00
C HIS A 63 18.43 -3.39 -3.98
N LEU A 64 17.76 -4.47 -3.55
CA LEU A 64 16.74 -4.42 -2.51
C LEU A 64 17.34 -3.95 -1.18
N ALA A 65 16.88 -2.80 -0.70
CA ALA A 65 17.08 -2.36 0.67
C ALA A 65 15.94 -2.92 1.54
N PHE A 66 16.29 -3.70 2.55
CA PHE A 66 15.31 -4.27 3.47
C PHE A 66 14.86 -3.26 4.52
N ASN A 67 13.56 -3.23 4.79
CA ASN A 67 13.03 -2.53 5.95
C ASN A 67 13.33 -3.31 7.23
N ARG A 68 14.07 -2.70 8.17
CA ARG A 68 14.38 -3.34 9.46
C ARG A 68 13.16 -3.51 10.36
N ASP A 69 12.13 -2.71 10.13
CA ASP A 69 10.89 -2.70 10.91
C ASP A 69 9.83 -3.62 10.28
N TYR A 70 10.15 -4.35 9.21
CA TYR A 70 9.20 -5.29 8.61
C TYR A 70 8.81 -6.39 9.62
N ASN A 71 7.52 -6.46 9.94
CA ASN A 71 6.99 -7.41 10.91
C ASN A 71 6.60 -8.73 10.24
N SER A 72 7.60 -9.58 10.02
CA SER A 72 7.39 -10.88 9.35
C SER A 72 6.39 -11.79 10.08
N ASN A 73 6.35 -11.78 11.41
CA ASN A 73 5.40 -12.61 12.17
C ASN A 73 3.94 -12.20 11.91
N LYS A 74 3.71 -10.92 11.61
CA LYS A 74 2.38 -10.36 11.36
C LYS A 74 1.96 -10.51 9.89
N PHE A 75 2.84 -10.17 8.95
CA PHE A 75 2.48 -10.04 7.54
C PHE A 75 2.86 -11.23 6.67
N LYS A 76 3.77 -12.10 7.10
CA LYS A 76 4.16 -13.26 6.29
C LYS A 76 2.98 -14.22 6.14
N GLY A 77 2.66 -14.57 4.90
CA GLY A 77 1.59 -15.52 4.58
C GLY A 77 0.18 -14.93 4.65
N GLN A 78 0.03 -13.62 4.86
CA GLN A 78 -1.26 -12.94 4.80
C GLN A 78 -1.61 -12.67 3.34
N PRO A 79 -2.66 -13.30 2.79
CA PRO A 79 -3.02 -13.08 1.40
C PRO A 79 -3.73 -11.73 1.23
N ALA A 80 -3.72 -11.20 0.01
CA ALA A 80 -4.71 -10.22 -0.37
C ALA A 80 -6.12 -10.85 -0.33
N SER A 81 -7.15 -10.03 -0.13
CA SER A 81 -8.51 -10.45 -0.40
C SER A 81 -8.71 -10.60 -1.91
N GLY A 82 -9.72 -11.36 -2.29
CA GLY A 82 -10.27 -11.26 -3.63
C GLY A 82 -10.93 -9.89 -3.88
N GLY A 83 -11.65 -9.80 -4.99
CA GLY A 83 -12.39 -8.61 -5.35
C GLY A 83 -13.49 -8.24 -4.35
N GLN A 84 -13.80 -6.95 -4.28
CA GLN A 84 -14.83 -6.37 -3.44
C GLN A 84 -15.80 -5.57 -4.31
N LEU A 85 -16.78 -6.25 -4.93
CA LEU A 85 -17.81 -5.62 -5.78
C LEU A 85 -18.55 -4.49 -5.05
N ARG A 86 -18.72 -4.60 -3.73
CA ARG A 86 -19.34 -3.58 -2.88
C ARG A 86 -18.52 -2.29 -2.78
N LEU A 87 -17.21 -2.37 -2.98
CA LEU A 87 -16.24 -1.30 -2.80
C LEU A 87 -15.68 -0.76 -4.12
N ALA A 88 -16.05 -1.38 -5.24
CA ALA A 88 -15.49 -1.12 -6.56
C ALA A 88 -15.72 0.31 -7.09
N GLY A 89 -16.79 1.00 -6.66
CA GLY A 89 -17.16 2.32 -7.21
C GLY A 89 -17.56 2.32 -8.70
N ALA A 90 -17.47 1.16 -9.39
CA ALA A 90 -17.93 0.89 -10.75
C ALA A 90 -19.47 1.00 -10.87
N PRO A 91 -20.09 1.01 -12.06
CA PRO A 91 -21.45 1.52 -12.23
C PRO A 91 -22.43 0.73 -11.35
N GLN A 92 -22.87 1.40 -10.29
CA GLN A 92 -23.73 0.83 -9.25
C GLN A 92 -25.04 0.27 -9.79
N SER A 93 -25.46 0.69 -10.98
CA SER A 93 -26.66 0.22 -11.66
C SER A 93 -26.48 -1.08 -12.44
N GLU A 94 -25.26 -1.52 -12.73
CA GLU A 94 -25.00 -2.69 -13.57
C GLU A 94 -24.79 -3.96 -12.76
N TRP A 95 -25.17 -5.11 -13.35
CA TRP A 95 -24.86 -6.41 -12.76
C TRP A 95 -23.36 -6.74 -12.95
N PRO A 96 -22.66 -7.30 -11.95
CA PRO A 96 -23.17 -7.74 -10.65
C PRO A 96 -23.19 -6.67 -9.56
N TRP A 97 -22.60 -5.48 -9.74
CA TRP A 97 -22.48 -4.46 -8.69
C TRP A 97 -23.82 -4.07 -8.07
N SER A 98 -24.87 -3.90 -8.88
CA SER A 98 -26.20 -3.49 -8.42
C SER A 98 -26.82 -4.39 -7.36
N TYR A 99 -26.48 -5.69 -7.37
CA TYR A 99 -26.89 -6.63 -6.33
C TYR A 99 -26.29 -6.32 -4.97
N TYR A 100 -25.10 -5.76 -4.97
CA TYR A 100 -24.23 -5.55 -3.82
C TYR A 100 -24.31 -4.12 -3.26
N GLN A 101 -25.08 -3.22 -3.89
CA GLN A 101 -25.28 -1.82 -3.46
C GLN A 101 -26.43 -1.63 -2.44
N ASN A 102 -26.76 -2.66 -1.67
CA ASN A 102 -27.80 -2.59 -0.65
C ASN A 102 -27.41 -1.79 0.60
N LYS A 103 -26.17 -1.30 0.68
CA LYS A 103 -25.62 -0.51 1.80
C LYS A 103 -24.79 0.66 1.29
N PRO A 104 -24.71 1.77 2.04
CA PRO A 104 -23.80 2.86 1.71
C PRO A 104 -22.34 2.40 1.64
N LEU A 105 -21.55 3.01 0.74
CA LEU A 105 -20.14 2.67 0.54
C LEU A 105 -19.30 2.71 1.83
N ARG A 106 -19.55 3.69 2.71
CA ARG A 106 -18.86 3.78 4.00
C ARG A 106 -19.14 2.58 4.89
N GLU A 107 -20.39 2.11 4.93
CA GLU A 107 -20.75 0.93 5.73
C GLU A 107 -20.09 -0.33 5.16
N ALA A 108 -20.10 -0.48 3.83
CA ALA A 108 -19.38 -1.58 3.18
C ALA A 108 -17.87 -1.55 3.49
N ALA A 109 -17.25 -0.38 3.53
CA ALA A 109 -15.83 -0.22 3.85
C ALA A 109 -15.53 -0.61 5.32
N LEU A 110 -16.39 -0.18 6.24
CA LEU A 110 -16.28 -0.56 7.66
C LEU A 110 -16.45 -2.06 7.86
N GLU A 111 -17.43 -2.69 7.18
CA GLU A 111 -17.62 -4.14 7.23
C GLU A 111 -16.41 -4.89 6.69
N PHE A 112 -15.87 -4.47 5.53
CA PHE A 112 -14.65 -5.06 4.98
C PHE A 112 -13.48 -4.96 5.96
N MET A 113 -13.26 -3.78 6.58
CA MET A 113 -12.19 -3.61 7.57
C MET A 113 -12.46 -4.38 8.86
N GLN A 114 -13.72 -4.56 9.24
CA GLN A 114 -14.09 -5.39 10.39
C GLN A 114 -13.74 -6.87 10.15
N GLU A 115 -13.88 -7.35 8.91
CA GLU A 115 -13.56 -8.73 8.53
C GLU A 115 -12.06 -8.93 8.28
N MET A 116 -11.41 -8.02 7.56
CA MET A 116 -10.05 -8.19 7.03
C MET A 116 -8.99 -7.36 7.76
N GLY A 117 -9.40 -6.34 8.51
CA GLY A 117 -8.51 -5.32 9.06
C GLY A 117 -7.73 -5.74 10.31
N GLY A 118 -7.98 -6.93 10.87
CA GLY A 118 -7.29 -7.40 12.08
C GLY A 118 -5.76 -7.41 11.93
N VAL A 119 -5.26 -7.76 10.74
CA VAL A 119 -3.82 -7.78 10.43
C VAL A 119 -3.19 -6.38 10.36
N VAL A 120 -3.98 -5.32 10.26
CA VAL A 120 -3.50 -3.93 10.24
C VAL A 120 -3.90 -3.18 11.51
N ASP A 121 -4.20 -3.90 12.59
CA ASP A 121 -4.65 -3.34 13.88
C ASP A 121 -5.90 -2.45 13.76
N TRP A 122 -6.84 -2.85 12.91
CA TRP A 122 -8.11 -2.14 12.78
C TRP A 122 -8.83 -2.01 14.12
N HIS A 123 -9.18 -0.78 14.48
CA HIS A 123 -9.79 -0.42 15.77
C HIS A 123 -11.23 0.12 15.63
N GLY A 124 -11.87 -0.06 14.47
CA GLY A 124 -13.29 0.23 14.27
C GLY A 124 -13.64 1.53 13.54
N ASP A 125 -12.68 2.41 13.24
CA ASP A 125 -12.93 3.57 12.38
C ASP A 125 -11.66 4.04 11.63
N PHE A 126 -11.88 4.83 10.58
CA PHE A 126 -10.84 5.48 9.79
C PHE A 126 -10.41 6.83 10.42
N PRO A 127 -9.22 7.35 10.07
CA PRO A 127 -8.20 6.75 9.21
C PRO A 127 -7.46 5.61 9.91
N LEU A 128 -7.09 4.57 9.15
CA LEU A 128 -6.28 3.46 9.66
C LEU A 128 -4.89 3.95 10.11
N ILE A 129 -4.31 4.89 9.38
CA ILE A 129 -3.04 5.54 9.71
C ILE A 129 -3.36 6.96 10.14
N ALA A 130 -3.24 7.21 11.45
CA ALA A 130 -3.47 8.54 11.98
C ALA A 130 -2.41 9.53 11.46
N PRO A 131 -2.79 10.78 11.12
CA PRO A 131 -1.83 11.83 10.85
C PRO A 131 -0.91 12.01 12.06
N ARG A 132 0.38 12.26 11.85
CA ARG A 132 1.28 12.56 12.96
C ARG A 132 0.79 13.83 13.67
N PRO A 133 0.74 13.88 15.01
CA PRO A 133 0.12 15.00 15.76
C PRO A 133 0.71 16.39 15.44
N TRP A 134 1.94 16.41 14.94
CA TRP A 134 2.72 17.63 14.67
C TRP A 134 2.70 18.07 13.20
N VAL A 135 2.10 17.27 12.30
CA VAL A 135 1.97 17.62 10.88
C VAL A 135 0.64 18.33 10.71
N LYS A 136 0.67 19.66 10.71
CA LYS A 136 -0.47 20.45 10.21
C LYS A 136 -0.54 20.22 8.71
N SER A 137 -1.70 19.82 8.21
CA SER A 137 -1.96 19.57 6.78
C SER A 137 -1.90 20.87 5.96
N ILE A 138 -0.70 21.43 5.83
CA ILE A 138 -0.34 22.55 4.96
C ILE A 138 1.00 22.19 4.32
N GLU A 139 1.05 21.05 3.64
CA GLU A 139 2.04 20.87 2.58
C GLU A 139 1.23 20.70 1.30
N VAL A 140 1.31 21.74 0.47
CA VAL A 140 0.78 21.73 -0.89
C VAL A 140 1.45 20.55 -1.58
N ALA A 141 0.67 19.57 -2.02
CA ALA A 141 1.13 18.32 -2.65
C ALA A 141 1.88 18.50 -3.99
N ASN A 142 2.33 19.72 -4.29
CA ASN A 142 3.05 20.07 -5.52
C ASN A 142 4.56 20.15 -5.34
N GLU A 143 5.10 19.99 -4.12
CA GLU A 143 6.54 19.86 -3.93
C GLU A 143 6.89 18.40 -3.61
N PRO A 144 7.74 17.73 -4.43
CA PRO A 144 8.22 16.40 -4.11
C PRO A 144 8.91 16.47 -2.75
N SER A 145 8.44 15.62 -1.84
CA SER A 145 8.84 15.72 -0.45
C SER A 145 10.37 15.66 -0.30
N THR A 146 10.96 16.70 0.27
CA THR A 146 12.39 16.83 0.51
C THR A 146 12.93 15.88 1.60
N TRP A 147 12.08 14.98 2.13
CA TRP A 147 12.44 13.96 3.13
C TRP A 147 13.56 13.01 2.72
N LEU A 148 14.00 13.02 1.46
CA LEU A 148 15.08 12.18 0.97
C LEU A 148 16.45 12.86 0.90
N ASP A 149 16.56 14.17 1.16
CA ASP A 149 17.80 14.92 0.85
C ASP A 149 18.53 15.59 2.03
N GLU A 150 18.11 15.43 3.28
CA GLU A 150 18.89 15.98 4.41
C GLU A 150 19.38 14.91 5.41
N ASN A 151 20.67 14.62 5.28
CA ASN A 151 21.59 14.07 6.29
C ASN A 151 21.52 12.57 6.61
N VAL A 152 22.15 11.77 5.73
CA VAL A 152 22.52 10.35 5.93
C VAL A 152 23.60 10.12 7.02
N ASN A 153 23.93 11.12 7.86
CA ASN A 153 25.05 11.00 8.81
C ASN A 153 24.71 11.15 10.31
N GLU A 154 23.45 11.23 10.71
CA GLU A 154 23.12 11.19 12.15
C GLU A 154 22.29 9.96 12.50
N VAL A 155 23.01 8.92 12.94
CA VAL A 155 22.43 7.83 13.73
C VAL A 155 21.89 8.42 15.03
N PRO A 156 20.59 8.27 15.37
CA PRO A 156 20.10 8.68 16.68
C PRO A 156 20.80 7.84 17.75
N ARG A 157 21.59 8.49 18.62
CA ARG A 157 22.17 7.81 19.78
C ARG A 157 21.06 7.46 20.77
N PRO A 158 21.12 6.28 21.42
CA PRO A 158 20.16 5.97 22.47
C PRO A 158 20.30 6.98 23.63
N LEU A 159 19.16 7.42 24.15
CA LEU A 159 19.08 8.24 25.35
C LEU A 159 19.66 7.45 26.52
N VAL A 160 20.92 7.74 26.87
CA VAL A 160 21.51 7.34 28.15
C VAL A 160 20.98 8.31 29.19
N GLY A 161 20.21 7.79 30.14
CA GLY A 161 19.75 8.57 31.28
C GLY A 161 19.24 7.66 32.38
N VAL A 162 20.14 7.17 33.23
CA VAL A 162 19.86 6.94 34.65
C VAL A 162 21.18 7.15 35.42
N ASP A 163 21.48 8.39 35.78
CA ASP A 163 22.28 8.65 36.98
C ASP A 163 21.30 8.74 38.16
N MET A 164 21.35 7.75 39.04
CA MET A 164 20.77 7.81 40.38
C MET A 164 21.83 8.35 41.33
N ILE A 165 21.56 9.51 41.94
CA ILE A 165 22.01 9.86 43.29
C ILE A 165 20.81 10.45 44.02
#